data_AF-A0AAE6RDX3-F1
#
_entry.id   AF-A0AAE6RDX3-F1
#
_cell.length_a   1.000
_cell.length_b   1.000
_cell.length_c   1.000
_cell.angle_alpha   90.00
_cell.angle_beta   90.00
_cell.angle_gamma   90.00
#
_symmetry.space_group_name_H-M   'P 1'
#
loop_
_entity.id
_entity.type
_entity.pdbx_description
1 polymer ?
#
loop_
_entity_poly.entity_id
_entity_poly.type
_entity_poly.pdbx_seq_one_letter_code
_entity_poly.pdbx_strand_id
1 'polypeptide(L)'
;MIKKAVLALGLGFLVATSAQAAPKILQGGSLFCASEEAFDEQMKYLANDVQEFVDGCGATNKDYKVIILDLNLFSATKVKVIDNGLTVWVAHESLSK
;
A
#
# COMPACT_ATOMS: atom_id res chain seq x y z
N MET A 1 60.04 -1.34 25.36
CA MET A 1 59.45 -0.58 24.23
C MET A 1 58.05 -1.10 23.98
N ILE A 2 57.05 -0.22 24.08
CA ILE A 2 55.63 -0.54 24.17
C ILE A 2 55.09 -1.00 22.82
N LYS A 3 54.36 -2.13 22.85
CA LYS A 3 53.77 -2.84 21.72
C LYS A 3 52.82 -1.93 20.93
N LYS A 4 52.98 -1.89 19.60
CA LYS A 4 52.08 -1.22 18.68
C LYS A 4 50.70 -1.89 18.74
N ALA A 5 49.73 -1.21 19.34
CA ALA A 5 48.33 -1.61 19.29
C ALA A 5 47.82 -1.35 17.87
N VAL A 6 47.59 -2.42 17.12
CA VAL A 6 46.84 -2.38 15.86
C VAL A 6 45.38 -2.22 16.24
N LEU A 7 44.87 -0.99 16.17
CA LEU A 7 43.45 -0.69 16.19
C LEU A 7 42.83 -1.24 14.90
N ALA A 8 42.43 -2.50 14.94
CA ALA A 8 41.53 -3.07 13.95
C ALA A 8 40.16 -2.42 14.19
N LEU A 9 39.87 -1.33 13.47
CA LEU A 9 38.50 -0.90 13.22
C LEU A 9 37.82 -2.01 12.41
N GLY A 10 37.25 -2.99 13.13
CA GLY A 10 36.35 -3.96 12.54
C GLY A 10 35.18 -3.21 11.93
N LEU A 11 35.07 -3.29 10.60
CA LEU A 11 33.90 -2.82 9.86
C LEU A 11 32.66 -3.47 10.49
N GLY A 12 31.88 -2.67 11.22
CA GLY A 12 30.53 -3.04 11.62
C GLY A 12 29.72 -3.25 10.36
N PHE A 13 29.48 -4.52 10.02
CA PHE A 13 28.58 -4.91 8.95
C PHE A 13 27.16 -4.58 9.44
N LEU A 14 26.74 -3.34 9.23
CA LEU A 14 25.35 -2.92 9.41
C LEU A 14 24.56 -3.65 8.33
N VAL A 15 24.02 -4.81 8.67
CA VAL A 15 22.99 -5.49 7.89
C VAL A 15 21.78 -4.56 7.95
N ALA A 16 21.69 -3.65 6.99
CA ALA A 16 20.48 -2.89 6.73
C ALA A 16 19.45 -3.91 6.24
N THR A 17 18.70 -4.49 7.18
CA THR A 17 17.50 -5.24 6.84
C THR A 17 16.57 -4.26 6.16
N SER A 18 16.46 -4.35 4.83
CA SER A 18 15.45 -3.63 4.09
C SER A 18 14.10 -4.09 4.65
N ALA A 19 13.42 -3.22 5.39
CA ALA A 19 12.08 -3.46 5.87
C ALA A 19 11.17 -3.49 4.64
N GLN A 20 11.07 -4.66 4.00
CA GLN A 20 10.09 -4.89 2.95
C GLN A 20 8.73 -4.97 3.62
N ALA A 21 7.87 -4.00 3.31
CA ALA A 21 6.48 -4.01 3.75
C ALA A 21 5.86 -5.35 3.33
N ALA A 22 5.36 -6.11 4.31
CA ALA A 22 4.74 -7.39 4.06
C ALA A 22 3.53 -7.18 3.13
N PRO A 23 3.37 -8.01 2.08
CA PRO A 23 2.20 -7.94 1.21
C PRO A 23 0.90 -8.04 2.03
N LYS A 24 -0.12 -7.32 1.57
CA LYS A 24 -1.50 -7.41 2.04
C LYS A 24 -2.38 -8.00 0.95
N ILE A 25 -3.57 -8.45 1.33
CA ILE A 25 -4.58 -8.88 0.40
C ILE A 25 -5.63 -7.78 0.26
N LEU A 26 -5.80 -7.27 -0.95
CA LEU A 26 -6.98 -6.50 -1.36
C LEU A 26 -8.05 -7.50 -1.78
N GLN A 27 -9.17 -7.54 -1.05
CA GLN A 27 -10.21 -8.56 -1.24
C GLN A 27 -10.94 -8.40 -2.58
N GLY A 28 -11.48 -9.50 -3.09
CA GLY A 28 -12.41 -9.49 -4.21
C GLY A 28 -13.72 -8.77 -3.87
N GLY A 29 -14.25 -7.99 -4.80
CA GLY A 29 -15.44 -7.15 -4.61
C GLY A 29 -15.14 -5.80 -3.94
N SER A 30 -13.89 -5.52 -3.56
CA SER A 30 -13.49 -4.25 -2.98
C SER A 30 -13.48 -3.13 -4.01
N LEU A 31 -13.93 -1.95 -3.59
CA LEU A 31 -13.79 -0.72 -4.35
C LEU A 31 -12.30 -0.38 -4.54
N PHE A 32 -11.94 -0.03 -5.77
CA PHE A 32 -10.65 0.59 -6.09
C PHE A 32 -10.86 1.78 -7.03
N CYS A 33 -9.99 2.77 -6.92
CA CYS A 33 -10.00 3.95 -7.78
C CYS A 33 -8.60 4.28 -8.29
N ALA A 34 -8.52 4.86 -9.49
CA ALA A 34 -7.26 5.24 -10.14
C ALA A 34 -6.65 6.55 -9.59
N SER A 35 -7.38 7.28 -8.75
CA SER A 35 -6.92 8.48 -8.03
C SER A 35 -7.61 8.60 -6.67
N GLU A 36 -7.01 9.37 -5.76
CA GLU A 36 -7.63 9.70 -4.47
C GLU A 36 -8.91 10.53 -4.64
N GLU A 37 -8.88 11.48 -5.58
CA GLU A 37 -10.02 12.34 -5.89
C GLU A 37 -11.23 11.54 -6.37
N ALA A 38 -11.02 10.55 -7.23
CA ALA A 38 -12.09 9.65 -7.67
C ALA A 38 -12.60 8.79 -6.51
N PHE A 39 -11.74 8.37 -5.59
CA PHE A 39 -12.18 7.67 -4.38
C PHE A 39 -13.07 8.57 -3.52
N ASP A 40 -12.66 9.82 -3.28
CA ASP A 40 -13.44 10.79 -2.51
C ASP A 40 -14.80 11.08 -3.16
N GLU A 41 -14.83 11.17 -4.49
CA GLU A 41 -16.08 11.32 -5.24
C GLU A 41 -16.97 10.08 -5.15
N GLN A 42 -16.39 8.88 -5.26
CA GLN A 42 -17.11 7.63 -5.08
C GLN A 42 -17.75 7.53 -3.69
N MET A 43 -17.04 7.98 -2.65
CA MET A 43 -17.60 8.02 -1.29
C MET A 43 -18.78 8.99 -1.19
N LYS A 44 -18.77 10.11 -1.92
CA LYS A 44 -19.94 11.01 -2.02
C LYS A 44 -21.10 10.34 -2.74
N TYR A 45 -20.86 9.60 -3.82
CA TYR A 45 -21.91 8.85 -4.53
C TYR A 45 -22.59 7.86 -3.59
N LEU A 46 -21.78 7.06 -2.88
CA LEU A 46 -22.29 6.09 -1.91
C LEU A 46 -23.05 6.75 -0.76
N ALA A 47 -22.59 7.90 -0.25
CA ALA A 47 -23.27 8.64 0.79
C ALA A 47 -24.62 9.25 0.35
N ASN A 48 -24.87 9.34 -0.96
CA ASN A 48 -26.12 9.82 -1.55
C ASN A 48 -26.92 8.69 -2.24
N ASP A 49 -26.65 7.42 -1.89
CA ASP A 49 -27.32 6.23 -2.44
C ASP A 49 -27.22 6.08 -3.98
N VAL A 50 -26.20 6.67 -4.60
CA VAL A 50 -25.94 6.52 -6.04
C VAL A 50 -25.16 5.23 -6.29
N GLN A 51 -25.79 4.28 -6.98
CA GLN A 51 -25.24 2.95 -7.26
C GLN A 51 -24.50 2.89 -8.61
N GLU A 52 -23.66 3.88 -8.86
CA GLU A 52 -22.84 3.97 -10.07
C GLU A 52 -21.37 4.19 -9.67
N PHE A 53 -20.46 3.74 -10.53
CA PHE A 53 -19.05 4.06 -10.37
C PHE A 53 -18.76 5.43 -10.96
N VAL A 54 -18.02 6.24 -10.24
CA VAL A 54 -17.40 7.44 -10.82
C VAL A 54 -16.29 7.02 -11.78
N ASP A 55 -15.95 7.92 -12.71
CA ASP A 55 -14.90 7.65 -13.69
C ASP A 55 -13.57 7.32 -13.00
N GLY A 56 -12.96 6.21 -13.42
CA GLY A 56 -11.71 5.72 -12.85
C GLY A 56 -11.86 4.88 -11.57
N CYS A 57 -13.09 4.60 -11.12
CA CYS A 57 -13.36 3.64 -10.06
C CYS A 57 -13.97 2.32 -10.58
N GLY A 58 -13.88 1.27 -9.78
CA GLY A 58 -14.47 -0.02 -10.06
C GLY A 58 -14.35 -0.98 -8.88
N ALA A 59 -14.79 -2.23 -9.07
CA ALA A 59 -14.64 -3.29 -8.08
C ALA A 59 -13.63 -4.35 -8.53
N THR A 60 -12.83 -4.85 -7.60
CA THR A 60 -11.95 -5.99 -7.85
C THR A 60 -12.77 -7.24 -8.15
N ASN A 61 -12.30 -8.07 -9.08
CA ASN A 61 -12.98 -9.32 -9.48
C ASN A 61 -12.44 -10.56 -8.75
N LYS A 62 -11.38 -10.41 -7.96
CA LYS A 62 -10.70 -11.46 -7.18
C LYS A 62 -9.79 -10.80 -6.15
N ASP A 63 -9.14 -11.60 -5.32
CA ASP A 63 -8.12 -11.13 -4.41
C ASP A 63 -6.84 -10.71 -5.14
N TYR A 64 -6.23 -9.62 -4.69
CA TYR A 64 -4.96 -9.11 -5.20
C TYR A 64 -3.94 -8.96 -4.08
N LYS A 65 -2.71 -9.40 -4.34
CA LYS A 65 -1.58 -9.10 -3.45
C LYS A 65 -1.13 -7.67 -3.70
N VAL A 66 -1.06 -6.87 -2.65
CA VAL A 66 -0.70 -5.46 -2.73
C VAL A 66 0.36 -5.08 -1.71
N ILE A 67 1.09 -4.01 -1.99
CA ILE A 67 1.98 -3.34 -1.05
C ILE A 67 1.35 -1.99 -0.72
N ILE A 68 1.21 -1.68 0.56
CA ILE A 68 0.77 -0.36 1.01
C ILE A 68 1.90 0.64 0.72
N LEU A 69 1.59 1.66 -0.07
CA LEU A 69 2.52 2.76 -0.38
C LEU A 69 2.30 3.95 0.54
N ASP A 70 1.03 4.27 0.82
CA ASP A 70 0.64 5.35 1.72
C ASP A 70 -0.60 4.91 2.50
N LEU A 71 -0.51 4.97 3.82
CA LEU A 71 -1.57 4.56 4.73
C LEU A 71 -2.26 5.80 5.26
N ASN A 72 -3.49 6.02 4.81
CA ASN A 72 -4.39 6.98 5.44
C ASN A 72 -5.54 6.22 6.11
N LEU A 73 -5.72 6.43 7.41
CA LEU A 73 -6.80 5.80 8.18
C LEU A 73 -8.12 6.58 8.11
N PHE A 74 -8.06 7.83 7.64
CA PHE A 74 -9.21 8.74 7.57
C PHE A 74 -9.63 9.00 6.11
N SER A 75 -8.88 8.47 5.14
CA SER A 75 -9.11 8.59 3.70
C SER A 75 -8.72 7.27 3.01
N ALA A 76 -8.61 7.28 1.69
CA ALA A 76 -8.12 6.16 0.91
C ALA A 76 -6.68 5.78 1.26
N THR A 77 -6.41 4.47 1.30
CA THR A 77 -5.06 3.91 1.34
C THR A 77 -4.54 3.72 -0.08
N LYS A 78 -3.33 4.20 -0.36
CA LYS A 78 -2.67 4.00 -1.65
C LYS A 78 -1.91 2.69 -1.65
N VAL A 79 -2.21 1.81 -2.59
CA VAL A 79 -1.60 0.50 -2.70
C VAL A 79 -1.04 0.23 -4.09
N LYS A 80 0.01 -0.58 -4.18
CA LYS A 80 0.54 -1.11 -5.43
C LYS A 80 0.24 -2.59 -5.54
N VAL A 81 -0.47 -2.98 -6.59
CA VAL A 81 -0.72 -4.38 -6.93
C VAL A 81 0.59 -5.01 -7.39
N ILE A 82 0.95 -6.15 -6.78
CA ILE A 82 2.24 -6.80 -7.02
C ILE A 82 2.31 -7.38 -8.45
N ASP A 83 1.23 -8.00 -8.90
CA ASP A 83 1.22 -8.79 -10.14
C ASP A 83 1.39 -7.93 -11.41
N ASN A 84 0.81 -6.72 -11.42
CA ASN A 84 0.81 -5.84 -12.60
C ASN A 84 1.41 -4.45 -12.33
N GLY A 85 1.84 -4.16 -11.10
CA GLY A 85 2.45 -2.89 -10.71
C GLY A 85 1.49 -1.69 -10.66
N LEU A 86 0.18 -1.90 -10.87
CA LEU A 86 -0.81 -0.82 -10.83
C LEU A 86 -0.88 -0.21 -9.44
N THR A 87 -0.98 1.12 -9.40
CA THR A 87 -1.20 1.86 -8.15
C THR A 87 -2.63 2.33 -8.11
N VAL A 88 -3.32 2.01 -7.02
CA VAL A 88 -4.75 2.30 -6.83
C VAL A 88 -5.01 2.80 -5.41
N TRP A 89 -6.16 3.44 -5.24
CA TRP A 89 -6.68 3.93 -3.97
C TRP A 89 -7.85 3.06 -3.54
N VAL A 90 -7.80 2.58 -2.30
CA VAL A 90 -8.76 1.62 -1.74
C VAL A 90 -9.10 1.98 -0.31
N ALA A 91 -10.25 1.50 0.18
CA ALA A 91 -10.59 1.64 1.59
C ALA A 91 -9.68 0.76 2.46
N HIS A 92 -9.25 1.26 3.63
CA HIS A 92 -8.32 0.54 4.49
C HIS A 92 -8.86 -0.84 4.92
N GLU A 93 -10.15 -0.90 5.24
CA GLU A 93 -10.89 -2.09 5.66
C GLU A 93 -10.97 -3.17 4.58
N SER A 94 -10.73 -2.82 3.31
CA SER A 94 -10.66 -3.77 2.20
C SER A 94 -9.34 -4.57 2.20
N LEU A 95 -8.38 -4.21 3.06
CA LEU A 95 -7.08 -4.85 3.16
C LEU A 95 -7.04 -5.84 4.33
N SER A 96 -6.71 -7.09 4.05
CA SER A 96 -6.44 -8.13 5.05
C SER A 96 -4.97 -8.52 5.12
N LYS A 97 -4.61 -9.26 6.17
CA LYS A 97 -3.26 -9.78 6.40
C LYS A 97 -2.86 -10.80 5.35
#